data_AF-A0A522NUB9-F1
#
_entry.id   AF-A0A522NUB9-F1
#
_cell.length_a   1.000
_cell.length_b   1.000
_cell.length_c   1.000
_cell.angle_alpha   90.00
_cell.angle_beta   90.00
_cell.angle_gamma   90.00
#
_symmetry.space_group_name_H-M   'P 1'
#
loop_
_entity.id
_entity.type
_entity.pdbx_description
1 polymer ?
#
loop_
_entity_poly.entity_id
_entity_poly.type
_entity_poly.pdbx_seq_one_letter_code
_entity_poly.pdbx_strand_id
1 'polypeptide(L)'
;MTTTEDVDAAQAGRSTAETLRLRLKPARRTCGYLRGAWWPRSTRLADELPALFEAFSQRVGEIDRVRYHQNDWSPATPSLEHQGGEVILDPSTESSNVISVFGARFGRLRLLLVPPYTDASEAYTAMTTAASAGDASTPDQLLGHTERRAKDRRQALIALQRWESDGGALRDLR
;
A
#
# COMPACT_ATOMS: atom_id res chain seq x y z
N MET A 1 -5.62 -33.46 -29.96
CA MET A 1 -4.33 -32.78 -29.75
C MET A 1 -4.62 -31.62 -28.81
N THR A 2 -4.28 -31.78 -27.53
CA THR A 2 -4.84 -30.98 -26.44
C THR A 2 -3.80 -30.02 -25.88
N THR A 3 -4.20 -28.74 -25.85
CA THR A 3 -3.90 -27.71 -24.84
C THR A 3 -2.44 -27.34 -24.56
N THR A 4 -2.07 -26.11 -24.92
CA THR A 4 -0.95 -25.38 -24.31
C THR A 4 -1.30 -23.88 -24.30
N GLU A 5 -2.21 -23.45 -23.42
CA GLU A 5 -2.50 -22.01 -23.17
C GLU A 5 -2.81 -21.70 -21.68
N ASP A 6 -2.45 -22.58 -20.74
CA ASP A 6 -2.79 -22.38 -19.31
C ASP A 6 -1.60 -21.95 -18.43
N VAL A 7 -0.38 -21.91 -18.98
CA VAL A 7 0.85 -21.78 -18.18
C VAL A 7 1.31 -20.31 -17.98
N ASP A 8 0.86 -19.37 -18.82
CA ASP A 8 1.35 -17.98 -18.81
C ASP A 8 0.67 -17.11 -17.72
N ALA A 9 -0.65 -17.23 -17.55
CA ALA A 9 -1.41 -16.48 -16.55
C ALA A 9 -1.02 -16.84 -15.09
N ALA A 10 -0.67 -18.10 -14.84
CA ALA A 10 -0.26 -18.58 -13.52
C ALA A 10 1.14 -18.08 -13.10
N GLN A 11 2.01 -17.72 -14.07
CA GLN A 11 3.36 -17.22 -13.80
C GLN A 11 3.37 -15.69 -13.59
N ALA A 12 2.49 -14.95 -14.27
CA ALA A 12 2.30 -13.51 -14.05
C ALA A 12 1.79 -13.20 -12.63
N GLY A 13 0.84 -13.99 -12.11
CA GLY A 13 0.31 -13.83 -10.74
C GLY A 13 1.33 -14.16 -9.63
N ARG A 14 2.33 -15.00 -9.89
CA ARG A 14 3.41 -15.30 -8.94
C ARG A 14 4.44 -14.18 -8.85
N SER A 15 4.70 -13.50 -9.97
CA SER A 15 5.73 -12.46 -10.09
C SER A 15 5.39 -11.16 -9.34
N THR A 16 4.12 -10.75 -9.38
CA THR A 16 3.60 -9.54 -8.71
C THR A 16 3.43 -9.72 -7.21
N ALA A 17 3.01 -10.91 -6.76
CA ALA A 17 2.90 -11.23 -5.34
C ALA A 17 4.28 -11.35 -4.65
N GLU A 18 5.32 -11.84 -5.35
CA GLU A 18 6.69 -11.93 -4.82
C GLU A 18 7.38 -10.56 -4.67
N THR A 19 6.92 -9.52 -5.38
CA THR A 19 7.46 -8.15 -5.26
C THR A 19 6.69 -7.26 -4.30
N LEU A 20 5.57 -7.74 -3.76
CA LEU A 20 4.73 -7.02 -2.80
C LEU A 20 5.42 -6.95 -1.42
N ARG A 21 5.66 -5.73 -0.94
CA ARG A 21 6.22 -5.49 0.39
C ARG A 21 5.11 -5.55 1.43
N LEU A 22 4.66 -6.76 1.77
CA LEU A 22 3.57 -7.01 2.72
C LEU A 22 4.02 -7.95 3.84
N ARG A 23 3.68 -7.62 5.09
CA ARG A 23 3.86 -8.51 6.25
C ARG A 23 2.58 -8.57 7.05
N LEU A 24 2.10 -9.79 7.29
CA LEU A 24 0.88 -10.05 8.06
C LEU A 24 1.23 -10.71 9.39
N LYS A 25 0.44 -10.42 10.42
CA LYS A 25 0.46 -11.15 11.68
C LYS A 25 0.03 -12.60 11.44
N PRO A 26 0.60 -13.59 12.16
CA PRO A 26 0.11 -14.96 12.12
C PRO A 26 -1.39 -15.02 12.45
N ALA A 27 -2.11 -15.95 11.83
CA ALA A 27 -3.54 -16.17 12.10
C ALA A 27 -3.73 -16.67 13.54
N ARG A 28 -3.89 -15.74 14.49
CA ARG A 28 -4.24 -16.01 15.89
C ARG A 28 -5.52 -15.27 16.27
N ARG A 29 -6.23 -15.81 17.27
CA ARG A 29 -7.58 -15.36 17.67
C ARG A 29 -7.64 -13.91 18.16
N THR A 30 -6.51 -13.29 18.49
CA THR A 30 -6.41 -11.88 18.87
C THR A 30 -5.27 -11.23 18.08
N CYS A 31 -5.59 -10.40 17.10
CA CYS A 31 -4.65 -9.38 16.62
C CYS A 31 -5.16 -8.04 17.10
N GLY A 32 -4.26 -7.15 17.49
CA GLY A 32 -4.60 -5.77 17.84
C GLY A 32 -5.19 -4.98 16.66
N TYR A 33 -5.18 -3.65 16.79
CA TYR A 33 -5.78 -2.70 15.84
C TYR A 33 -5.36 -2.91 14.37
N LEU A 34 -4.14 -3.38 14.15
CA LEU A 34 -3.53 -3.69 12.85
C LEU A 34 -3.30 -5.20 12.72
N ARG A 35 -3.58 -5.75 11.54
CA ARG A 35 -3.34 -7.15 11.15
C ARG A 35 -2.02 -7.34 10.41
N GLY A 36 -1.30 -6.27 10.10
CA GLY A 36 -0.02 -6.29 9.41
C GLY A 36 0.38 -4.90 8.92
N ALA A 37 1.34 -4.88 8.00
CA ALA A 37 1.84 -3.67 7.36
C ALA A 37 2.14 -3.91 5.88
N TRP A 38 1.95 -2.85 5.10
CA TRP A 38 2.19 -2.79 3.67
C TRP A 38 3.00 -1.54 3.34
N TRP A 39 4.03 -1.71 2.52
CA TRP A 39 4.87 -0.62 2.03
C TRP A 39 4.75 -0.51 0.51
N PRO A 40 3.81 0.30 -0.01
CA PRO A 40 3.66 0.51 -1.45
C PRO A 40 4.93 1.11 -2.07
N ARG A 41 5.07 0.98 -3.39
CA ARG A 41 6.20 1.58 -4.11
C ARG A 41 5.94 3.01 -4.56
N SER A 42 4.67 3.38 -4.67
CA SER A 42 4.21 4.68 -5.15
C SER A 42 2.98 5.17 -4.39
N THR A 43 2.54 6.39 -4.70
CA THR A 43 1.27 6.95 -4.20
C THR A 43 0.12 6.74 -5.20
N ARG A 44 0.28 5.92 -6.25
CA ARG A 44 -0.79 5.64 -7.21
C ARG A 44 -1.56 4.40 -6.75
N LEU A 45 -2.69 4.62 -6.09
CA LEU A 45 -3.45 3.53 -5.47
C LEU A 45 -3.84 2.45 -6.47
N ALA A 46 -4.31 2.84 -7.65
CA ALA A 46 -4.75 1.91 -8.70
C ALA A 46 -3.63 0.98 -9.21
N ASP A 47 -2.37 1.42 -9.17
CA ASP A 47 -1.23 0.63 -9.62
C ASP A 47 -0.80 -0.40 -8.56
N GLU A 48 -1.07 -0.09 -7.29
CA GLU A 48 -0.58 -0.84 -6.13
C GLU A 48 -1.60 -1.90 -5.66
N LEU A 49 -2.89 -1.63 -5.82
CA LEU A 49 -3.98 -2.50 -5.36
C LEU A 49 -4.04 -3.89 -6.03
N PRO A 50 -3.81 -4.05 -7.35
CA PRO A 50 -3.91 -5.37 -7.99
C PRO A 50 -2.99 -6.42 -7.35
N ALA A 51 -1.74 -6.06 -7.04
CA ALA A 51 -0.80 -6.96 -6.38
C ALA A 51 -1.23 -7.27 -4.93
N LEU A 52 -1.82 -6.29 -4.23
CA LEU A 52 -2.37 -6.50 -2.90
C LEU A 52 -3.57 -7.46 -2.94
N PHE A 53 -4.45 -7.33 -3.95
CA PHE A 53 -5.63 -8.17 -4.11
C PHE A 53 -5.25 -9.62 -4.35
N GLU A 54 -4.35 -9.89 -5.29
CA GLU A 54 -3.84 -11.24 -5.55
C GLU A 54 -3.29 -11.92 -4.29
N ALA A 55 -2.52 -11.18 -3.48
CA ALA A 55 -1.96 -11.71 -2.23
C ALA A 55 -3.03 -12.03 -1.16
N PHE A 56 -4.18 -11.34 -1.19
CA PHE A 56 -5.28 -11.54 -0.25
C PHE A 56 -6.26 -12.62 -0.72
N SER A 57 -6.65 -12.62 -2.00
CA SER A 57 -7.54 -13.61 -2.60
C SER A 57 -7.03 -15.04 -2.37
N GLN A 58 -5.71 -15.24 -2.47
CA GLN A 58 -5.08 -16.55 -2.23
C GLN A 58 -5.08 -17.00 -0.76
N ARG A 59 -5.18 -16.08 0.20
CA ARG A 59 -4.91 -16.36 1.64
C ARG A 59 -6.12 -16.21 2.54
N VAL A 60 -6.98 -15.23 2.26
CA VAL A 60 -8.09 -14.85 3.15
C VAL A 60 -9.44 -14.79 2.43
N GLY A 61 -9.45 -14.51 1.13
CA GLY A 61 -10.64 -14.44 0.28
C GLY A 61 -10.69 -13.16 -0.55
N GLU A 62 -11.74 -13.05 -1.37
CA GLU A 62 -11.96 -11.90 -2.26
C GLU A 62 -12.18 -10.60 -1.49
N ILE A 63 -11.76 -9.49 -2.11
CA ILE A 63 -11.92 -8.13 -1.60
C ILE A 63 -13.03 -7.45 -2.39
N ASP A 64 -14.00 -6.86 -1.68
CA ASP A 64 -15.12 -6.11 -2.28
C ASP A 64 -14.99 -4.59 -2.09
N ARG A 65 -14.17 -4.15 -1.12
CA ARG A 65 -13.99 -2.74 -0.80
C ARG A 65 -12.63 -2.45 -0.18
N VAL A 66 -12.09 -1.29 -0.50
CA VAL A 66 -10.88 -0.74 0.09
C VAL A 66 -11.16 0.65 0.61
N ARG A 67 -10.96 0.87 1.91
CA ARG A 67 -10.98 2.20 2.52
C ARG A 67 -9.58 2.70 2.77
N TYR A 68 -9.30 3.93 2.36
CA TYR A 68 -7.99 4.55 2.48
C TYR A 68 -8.11 6.03 2.86
N HIS A 69 -7.06 6.57 3.47
CA HIS A 69 -6.99 8.00 3.75
C HIS A 69 -6.68 8.78 2.46
N GLN A 70 -7.56 9.70 2.08
CA GLN A 70 -7.53 10.35 0.76
C GLN A 70 -6.24 11.14 0.48
N ASN A 71 -5.57 11.66 1.53
CA ASN A 71 -4.35 12.45 1.36
C ASN A 71 -3.06 11.61 1.28
N ASP A 72 -3.16 10.30 1.54
CA ASP A 72 -2.00 9.40 1.48
C ASP A 72 -1.72 8.95 0.03
N TRP A 73 -2.70 9.13 -0.87
CA TRP A 73 -2.69 8.67 -2.25
C TRP A 73 -2.92 9.82 -3.22
N SER A 74 -2.45 9.64 -4.46
CA SER A 74 -2.87 10.46 -5.58
C SER A 74 -4.36 10.24 -5.87
N PRO A 75 -5.06 11.20 -6.51
CA PRO A 75 -6.45 11.02 -6.90
C PRO A 75 -6.65 9.69 -7.63
N ALA A 76 -7.63 8.91 -7.15
CA ALA A 76 -7.92 7.57 -7.65
C ALA A 76 -9.35 7.51 -8.22
N THR A 77 -9.61 6.51 -9.05
CA THR A 77 -10.96 6.17 -9.51
C THR A 77 -11.85 5.73 -8.34
N PRO A 78 -13.19 5.80 -8.46
CA PRO A 78 -14.10 5.37 -7.39
C PRO A 78 -14.15 3.84 -7.22
N SER A 79 -13.72 3.07 -8.22
CA SER A 79 -13.68 1.62 -8.21
C SER A 79 -12.58 1.07 -9.11
N LEU A 80 -12.32 -0.23 -9.00
CA LEU A 80 -11.33 -0.97 -9.77
C LEU A 80 -11.85 -2.39 -10.04
N GLU A 81 -11.80 -2.83 -11.30
CA GLU A 81 -12.17 -4.18 -11.70
C GLU A 81 -11.06 -5.18 -11.34
N HIS A 82 -11.42 -6.28 -10.66
CA HIS A 82 -10.49 -7.35 -10.29
C HIS A 82 -11.18 -8.71 -10.34
N GLN A 83 -10.58 -9.68 -11.05
CA GLN A 83 -11.10 -11.05 -11.20
C GLN A 83 -12.59 -11.13 -11.61
N GLY A 84 -13.07 -10.18 -12.42
CA GLY A 84 -14.45 -10.12 -12.89
C GLY A 84 -15.46 -9.54 -11.89
N GLY A 85 -14.98 -8.95 -10.78
CA GLY A 85 -15.78 -8.19 -9.83
C GLY A 85 -15.28 -6.76 -9.64
N GLU A 86 -16.19 -5.87 -9.30
CA GLU A 86 -15.88 -4.48 -8.98
C GLU A 86 -15.46 -4.33 -7.50
N VAL A 87 -14.30 -3.73 -7.27
CA VAL A 87 -13.82 -3.36 -5.93
C VAL A 87 -14.03 -1.87 -5.71
N ILE A 88 -14.82 -1.53 -4.68
CA ILE A 88 -15.13 -0.14 -4.34
C ILE A 88 -13.94 0.51 -3.64
N LEU A 89 -13.50 1.68 -4.12
CA LEU A 89 -12.48 2.50 -3.50
C LEU A 89 -13.15 3.62 -2.68
N ASP A 90 -13.09 3.49 -1.36
CA ASP A 90 -13.78 4.31 -0.37
C ASP A 90 -12.80 5.32 0.28
N PRO A 91 -12.63 6.54 -0.27
CA PRO A 91 -11.77 7.54 0.34
C PRO A 91 -12.32 8.02 1.68
N SER A 92 -11.43 8.26 2.63
CA SER A 92 -11.78 8.74 3.97
C SER A 92 -10.79 9.81 4.43
N THR A 93 -11.23 10.68 5.34
CA THR A 93 -10.37 11.60 6.10
C THR A 93 -9.90 11.01 7.43
N GLU A 94 -10.32 9.78 7.74
CA GLU A 94 -10.00 9.11 8.99
C GLU A 94 -8.75 8.25 8.86
N SER A 95 -7.99 8.12 9.96
CA SER A 95 -6.91 7.15 10.11
C SER A 95 -5.86 7.19 8.98
N SER A 96 -5.10 8.28 8.88
CA SER A 96 -3.93 8.33 8.00
C SER A 96 -2.96 7.18 8.29
N ASN A 97 -2.23 6.76 7.26
CA ASN A 97 -1.32 5.62 7.28
C ASN A 97 -2.01 4.29 7.62
N VAL A 98 -3.30 4.17 7.33
CA VAL A 98 -4.06 2.92 7.43
C VAL A 98 -4.82 2.67 6.15
N ILE A 99 -4.70 1.44 5.63
CA ILE A 99 -5.59 0.93 4.61
C ILE A 99 -6.45 -0.20 5.21
N SER A 100 -7.76 -0.13 4.98
CA SER A 100 -8.70 -1.14 5.43
C SER A 100 -9.26 -1.88 4.22
N VAL A 101 -9.08 -3.20 4.17
CA VAL A 101 -9.65 -4.06 3.14
C VAL A 101 -10.82 -4.83 3.72
N PHE A 102 -11.86 -4.98 2.90
CA PHE A 102 -13.10 -5.65 3.28
C PHE A 102 -13.40 -6.78 2.31
N GLY A 103 -13.96 -7.85 2.85
CA GLY A 103 -14.38 -9.00 2.07
C GLY A 103 -15.38 -9.84 2.85
N ALA A 104 -16.40 -10.36 2.17
CA ALA A 104 -17.48 -11.12 2.78
C ALA A 104 -17.01 -12.25 3.72
N ARG A 105 -15.90 -12.93 3.39
CA ARG A 105 -15.36 -14.07 4.16
C ARG A 105 -14.61 -13.66 5.43
N PHE A 106 -13.95 -12.50 5.45
CA PHE A 106 -13.04 -12.10 6.54
C PHE A 106 -13.44 -10.79 7.24
N GLY A 107 -14.51 -10.13 6.78
CA GLY A 107 -15.00 -8.89 7.35
C GLY A 107 -14.08 -7.72 7.02
N ARG A 108 -13.32 -7.24 8.01
CA ARG A 108 -12.40 -6.09 7.87
C ARG A 108 -10.99 -6.45 8.33
N LEU A 109 -10.00 -6.18 7.48
CA LEU A 109 -8.59 -6.24 7.81
C LEU A 109 -7.96 -4.86 7.66
N ARG A 110 -7.03 -4.54 8.56
CA ARG A 110 -6.40 -3.22 8.61
C ARG A 110 -4.89 -3.38 8.59
N LEU A 111 -4.27 -2.65 7.69
CA LEU A 111 -2.83 -2.69 7.50
C LEU A 111 -2.27 -1.30 7.81
N LEU A 112 -1.12 -1.27 8.49
CA LEU A 112 -0.28 -0.09 8.49
C LEU A 112 0.14 0.19 7.05
N LEU A 113 -0.06 1.41 6.58
CA LEU A 113 0.49 1.88 5.34
C LEU A 113 1.79 2.63 5.64
N VAL A 114 2.92 2.08 5.22
CA VAL A 114 4.21 2.77 5.33
C VAL A 114 4.38 3.65 4.09
N PRO A 115 4.57 4.98 4.21
CA PRO A 115 4.70 5.84 3.04
C PRO A 115 5.80 5.36 2.07
N PRO A 116 5.60 5.43 0.74
CA PRO A 116 6.54 4.88 -0.24
C PRO A 116 7.94 5.52 -0.15
N TYR A 117 8.00 6.78 0.28
CA TYR A 117 9.23 7.56 0.46
C TYR A 117 9.91 7.32 1.81
N THR A 118 9.47 6.35 2.61
CA THR A 118 10.10 6.01 3.89
C THR A 118 11.49 5.41 3.66
N ASP A 119 12.46 5.68 4.55
CA ASP A 119 13.77 5.02 4.49
C ASP A 119 13.62 3.49 4.63
N ALA A 120 14.43 2.71 3.93
CA ALA A 120 14.27 1.26 3.92
C ALA A 120 14.43 0.60 5.30
N SER A 121 15.33 1.11 6.15
CA SER A 121 15.53 0.62 7.51
C SER A 121 14.35 0.98 8.42
N GLU A 122 13.87 2.22 8.32
CA GLU A 122 12.69 2.68 9.07
C GLU A 122 11.43 1.91 8.64
N ALA A 123 11.23 1.71 7.34
CA ALA A 123 10.12 0.93 6.80
C ALA A 123 10.19 -0.52 7.26
N TYR A 124 11.36 -1.15 7.16
CA TYR A 124 11.56 -2.52 7.61
C TYR A 124 11.23 -2.68 9.10
N THR A 125 11.68 -1.73 9.93
CA THR A 125 11.41 -1.73 11.38
C THR A 125 9.91 -1.61 11.65
N ALA A 126 9.26 -0.60 11.08
CA ALA A 126 7.82 -0.38 11.27
C ALA A 126 6.99 -1.59 10.81
N MET A 127 7.31 -2.17 9.65
CA MET A 127 6.63 -3.35 9.14
C MET A 127 6.84 -4.59 10.02
N THR A 128 8.05 -4.78 10.55
CA THR A 128 8.36 -5.92 11.43
C THR A 128 7.59 -5.82 12.75
N THR A 129 7.58 -4.63 13.36
CA THR A 129 6.84 -4.38 14.60
C THR A 129 5.35 -4.58 14.40
N ALA A 130 4.76 -3.96 13.37
CA ALA A 130 3.32 -4.07 13.07
C ALA A 130 2.86 -5.51 12.78
N ALA A 131 3.73 -6.35 12.22
CA ALA A 131 3.46 -7.76 11.92
C ALA A 131 3.73 -8.70 13.10
N SER A 132 4.26 -8.20 14.24
CA SER A 132 4.53 -9.02 15.42
C SER A 132 3.24 -9.42 16.13
N ALA A 133 3.09 -10.69 16.49
CA ALA A 133 1.81 -11.26 16.93
C ALA A 133 1.16 -10.55 18.14
N GLY A 134 1.97 -10.01 19.05
CA GLY A 134 1.51 -9.29 20.24
C GLY A 134 1.42 -7.77 20.08
N ASP A 135 1.78 -7.23 18.92
CA ASP A 135 1.81 -5.77 18.73
C ASP A 135 0.40 -5.18 18.62
N ALA A 136 0.14 -4.19 19.47
CA ALA A 136 -1.09 -3.42 19.52
C ALA A 136 -0.85 -1.92 19.26
N SER A 137 0.35 -1.56 18.77
CA SER A 137 0.72 -0.17 18.52
C SER A 137 -0.20 0.50 17.51
N THR A 138 -0.45 1.78 17.71
CA THR A 138 -1.19 2.61 16.74
C THR A 138 -0.29 2.98 15.56
N PRO A 139 -0.86 3.40 14.41
CA PRO A 139 -0.08 3.92 13.30
C PRO A 139 0.87 5.06 13.71
N ASP A 140 0.40 5.99 14.54
CA ASP A 140 1.21 7.12 15.02
C ASP A 140 2.40 6.67 15.87
N GLN A 141 2.21 5.64 16.71
CA GLN A 141 3.31 5.07 17.51
C GLN A 141 4.36 4.38 16.63
N LEU A 142 3.92 3.76 15.53
CA LEU A 142 4.80 3.04 14.60
C LEU A 142 5.52 3.98 13.61
N LEU A 143 4.93 5.13 13.29
CA LEU A 143 5.42 6.02 12.23
C LEU A 143 5.74 7.45 12.67
N GLY A 144 5.52 7.88 13.91
CA GLY A 144 5.54 9.31 14.29
C GLY A 144 6.75 10.11 13.79
N HIS A 145 7.97 9.57 13.90
CA HIS A 145 9.18 10.23 13.36
C HIS A 145 9.39 9.94 11.86
N THR A 146 9.12 8.71 11.46
CA THR A 146 9.22 8.21 10.09
C THR A 146 8.35 8.99 9.11
N GLU A 147 7.11 9.28 9.51
CA GLU A 147 6.10 9.96 8.70
C GLU A 147 6.53 11.38 8.38
N ARG A 148 7.05 12.11 9.38
CA ARG A 148 7.59 13.46 9.17
C ARG A 148 8.72 13.46 8.15
N ARG A 149 9.70 12.56 8.31
CA ARG A 149 10.82 12.43 7.36
C ARG A 149 10.37 12.02 5.96
N ALA A 150 9.38 11.13 5.87
CA ALA A 150 8.80 10.74 4.59
C ALA A 150 8.07 11.90 3.91
N LYS A 151 7.34 12.73 4.67
CA LYS A 151 6.70 13.97 4.18
C LYS A 151 7.75 14.95 3.65
N ASP A 152 8.81 15.20 4.42
CA ASP A 152 9.90 16.10 4.01
C ASP A 152 10.56 15.61 2.71
N ARG A 153 10.83 14.30 2.61
CA ARG A 153 11.40 13.69 1.40
C ARG A 153 10.47 13.80 0.20
N ARG A 154 9.16 13.54 0.38
CA ARG A 154 8.16 13.73 -0.68
C ARG A 154 8.13 15.19 -1.16
N GLN A 155 8.14 16.15 -0.23
CA GLN A 155 8.15 17.57 -0.56
C GLN A 155 9.43 17.95 -1.33
N ALA A 156 10.59 17.45 -0.91
CA ALA A 156 11.85 17.67 -1.61
C ALA A 156 11.81 17.15 -3.06
N LEU A 157 11.23 15.95 -3.30
CA LEU A 157 11.06 15.40 -4.65
C LEU A 157 10.10 16.23 -5.50
N ILE A 158 8.98 16.69 -4.94
CA ILE A 158 8.05 17.59 -5.64
C ILE A 158 8.73 18.91 -5.98
N ALA A 159 9.52 19.46 -5.06
CA ALA A 159 10.26 20.69 -5.28
C ALA A 159 11.32 20.53 -6.38
N LEU A 160 12.04 19.40 -6.40
CA LEU A 160 13.02 19.09 -7.45
C LEU A 160 12.35 18.98 -8.82
N GLN A 161 11.23 18.27 -8.91
CA GLN A 161 10.48 18.14 -10.16
C GLN A 161 10.01 19.50 -10.69
N ARG A 162 9.57 20.39 -9.80
CA ARG A 162 9.18 21.77 -10.15
C ARG A 162 10.39 22.57 -10.63
N TRP A 163 11.50 22.51 -9.90
CA TRP A 163 12.75 23.19 -10.30
C TRP A 163 13.25 22.76 -11.68
N GLU A 164 13.19 21.46 -11.99
CA GLU A 164 13.55 20.92 -13.30
C GLU A 164 12.60 21.39 -14.41
N SER A 165 11.31 21.53 -14.09
CA SER A 165 10.28 21.95 -15.04
C SER A 165 10.28 23.46 -15.30
N ASP A 166 10.61 24.25 -14.29
CA ASP A 166 10.68 25.72 -14.36
C ASP A 166 12.00 26.22 -14.98
N GLY A 167 12.98 25.30 -15.16
CA GLY A 167 14.26 25.58 -15.78
C GLY A 167 15.10 26.53 -14.91
N GLY A 168 15.85 25.97 -13.96
CA GLY A 168 16.75 26.71 -13.07
C GLY A 168 17.38 27.93 -13.74
N ALA A 169 16.99 29.12 -13.28
CA ALA A 169 17.31 30.38 -13.92
C ALA A 169 18.80 30.70 -13.82
N LEU A 170 19.58 30.19 -14.78
CA LEU A 170 20.82 30.77 -15.25
C LEU A 170 20.64 31.03 -16.75
N ARG A 171 19.84 32.03 -17.09
CA ARG A 171 19.90 32.67 -18.41
C ARG A 171 20.74 33.93 -18.27
N ASP A 172 22.02 33.74 -18.62
CA ASP A 172 22.97 34.69 -19.19
C ASP A 172 22.98 36.13 -18.66
N LEU A 173 23.94 36.42 -17.78
CA LEU A 173 24.56 37.74 -17.73
C LEU A 173 25.52 37.86 -18.92
N ARG A 174 25.14 38.60 -19.95
CA ARG A 174 26.08 39.14 -20.94
C ARG A 174 25.69 40.54 -21.37
#